data_AF-A0A7Y7C503-F1
#
_entry.id   AF-A0A7Y7C503-F1
#
_cell.length_a   1.000
_cell.length_b   1.000
_cell.length_c   1.000
_cell.angle_alpha   90.00
_cell.angle_beta   90.00
_cell.angle_gamma   90.00
#
_symmetry.space_group_name_H-M   'P 1'
#
loop_
_entity.id
_entity.type
_entity.pdbx_description
1 polymer ?
#
loop_
_entity_poly.entity_id
_entity_poly.type
_entity_poly.pdbx_seq_one_letter_code
_entity_poly.pdbx_strand_id
1 'polypeptide(L)'
;MNRLPALLLALVLGACATTSKKSNLEALKPTVERFHQALRWKDFRSATRILVPERRKDFQKSRLALNDDKDLSITDYEIEDVKLSDDGHRATVQSRIQWMRLPSASERTAIVTSEFVFRDGAWLLESQDDGPFEGELPSPSTLAEQPPSP
;
A
#
# COMPACT_ATOMS: atom_id res chain seq x y z
N MET A 1 -41.98 18.06 44.42
CA MET A 1 -41.16 19.17 43.87
C MET A 1 -40.05 18.54 43.04
N ASN A 2 -40.32 18.28 41.76
CA ASN A 2 -39.45 17.53 40.84
C ASN A 2 -38.93 18.46 39.74
N ARG A 3 -37.64 18.80 39.73
CA ARG A 3 -36.96 19.42 38.58
C ARG A 3 -35.43 19.25 38.69
N LEU A 4 -34.86 18.07 38.41
CA LEU A 4 -33.43 17.90 38.08
C LEU A 4 -33.17 16.40 37.76
N PRO A 5 -33.47 15.96 36.53
CA PRO A 5 -32.43 15.21 35.83
C PRO A 5 -32.56 15.41 34.31
N ALA A 6 -31.98 16.48 33.76
CA ALA A 6 -32.04 16.73 32.31
C ALA A 6 -30.69 17.15 31.70
N LEU A 7 -29.57 16.96 32.40
CA LEU A 7 -28.27 17.47 31.96
C LEU A 7 -27.16 16.41 31.84
N LEU A 8 -27.50 15.11 31.74
CA LEU A 8 -26.51 14.02 31.68
C LEU A 8 -26.60 13.13 30.43
N LEU A 9 -27.38 13.53 29.41
CA LEU A 9 -27.63 12.70 28.22
C LEU A 9 -26.97 13.22 26.92
N ALA A 10 -26.22 14.32 26.97
CA ALA A 10 -25.69 14.96 25.75
C ALA A 10 -24.23 14.60 25.40
N LEU A 11 -23.53 13.74 26.17
CA LEU A 11 -22.08 13.57 26.06
C LEU A 11 -21.60 12.20 25.54
N VAL A 12 -22.41 11.48 24.74
CA VAL A 12 -22.04 10.13 24.24
C VAL A 12 -21.92 10.05 22.70
N LEU A 13 -22.28 11.09 21.94
CA LEU A 13 -22.37 11.00 20.48
C LEU A 13 -21.07 11.37 19.71
N GLY A 14 -19.99 11.73 20.39
CA GLY A 14 -18.74 12.17 19.74
C GLY A 14 -17.66 11.10 19.52
N ALA A 15 -17.84 9.87 20.01
CA ALA A 15 -16.75 8.90 20.13
C ALA A 15 -16.55 7.95 18.92
N CYS A 16 -17.43 7.98 17.91
CA CYS A 16 -17.35 7.00 16.81
C CYS A 16 -16.31 7.34 15.71
N ALA A 17 -15.88 8.61 15.57
CA ALA A 17 -14.99 8.98 14.47
C ALA A 17 -13.51 8.60 14.71
N THR A 18 -13.05 8.63 15.96
CA THR A 18 -11.63 8.42 16.30
C THR A 18 -11.25 6.93 16.36
N THR A 19 -12.18 6.06 16.77
CA THR A 19 -11.97 4.61 16.82
C THR A 19 -11.76 4.00 15.43
N SER A 20 -12.45 4.50 14.40
CA SER A 20 -12.34 3.97 13.04
C SER A 20 -10.94 4.19 12.45
N LYS A 21 -10.32 5.37 12.67
CA LYS A 21 -8.97 5.66 12.15
C LYS A 21 -7.91 4.74 12.77
N LYS A 22 -7.97 4.51 14.08
CA LYS A 22 -7.03 3.61 14.77
C LYS A 22 -7.17 2.16 14.27
N SER A 23 -8.40 1.67 14.15
CA SER A 23 -8.67 0.31 13.64
C SER A 23 -8.21 0.13 12.19
N ASN A 24 -8.38 1.14 11.34
CA ASN A 24 -7.95 1.07 9.93
C ASN A 24 -6.42 1.03 9.80
N LEU A 25 -5.70 1.79 10.62
CA LEU A 25 -4.23 1.75 10.68
C LEU A 25 -3.72 0.39 11.18
N GLU A 26 -4.36 -0.18 12.21
CA GLU A 26 -4.04 -1.53 12.71
C GLU A 26 -4.26 -2.62 11.65
N ALA A 27 -5.23 -2.45 10.74
CA ALA A 27 -5.46 -3.37 9.62
C ALA A 27 -4.51 -3.14 8.41
N LEU A 28 -4.01 -1.91 8.24
CA LEU A 28 -3.11 -1.54 7.15
C LEU A 28 -1.73 -2.19 7.30
N LYS A 29 -1.10 -2.03 8.48
CA LYS A 29 0.28 -2.48 8.72
C LYS A 29 0.50 -3.97 8.38
N PRO A 30 -0.35 -4.93 8.83
CA PRO A 30 -0.20 -6.33 8.47
C PRO A 30 -0.39 -6.62 6.98
N THR A 31 -1.05 -5.72 6.24
CA THR A 31 -1.23 -5.85 4.78
C THR A 31 0.04 -5.39 4.05
N VAL A 32 0.63 -4.28 4.47
CA VAL A 32 1.92 -3.79 3.98
C VAL A 32 3.03 -4.81 4.22
N GLU A 33 3.14 -5.33 5.44
CA GLU A 33 4.14 -6.35 5.81
C GLU A 33 3.98 -7.62 4.98
N ARG A 34 2.74 -8.09 4.79
CA ARG A 34 2.44 -9.28 3.97
C ARG A 34 2.84 -9.08 2.51
N PHE A 35 2.64 -7.88 1.97
CA PHE A 35 3.07 -7.54 0.62
C PHE A 35 4.59 -7.64 0.50
N HIS A 36 5.34 -6.92 1.34
CA HIS A 36 6.80 -6.96 1.29
C HIS A 36 7.38 -8.34 1.60
N GLN A 37 6.78 -9.09 2.53
CA GLN A 37 7.16 -10.47 2.80
C GLN A 37 6.96 -11.35 1.56
N ALA A 38 5.80 -11.28 0.91
CA ALA A 38 5.54 -12.04 -0.30
C ALA A 38 6.57 -11.72 -1.41
N LEU A 39 6.93 -10.45 -1.59
CA LEU A 39 7.98 -10.05 -2.54
C LEU A 39 9.36 -10.61 -2.18
N ARG A 40 9.74 -10.54 -0.89
CA ARG A 40 11.02 -11.08 -0.40
C ARG A 40 11.15 -12.59 -0.67
N TRP A 41 10.05 -13.32 -0.51
CA TRP A 41 9.99 -14.76 -0.79
C TRP A 41 9.68 -15.09 -2.25
N LYS A 42 9.64 -14.09 -3.14
CA LYS A 42 9.30 -14.22 -4.56
C LYS A 42 7.93 -14.87 -4.80
N ASP A 43 7.05 -14.81 -3.80
CA ASP A 43 5.65 -15.21 -3.92
C ASP A 43 4.84 -14.07 -4.55
N PHE A 44 5.15 -13.80 -5.82
CA PHE A 44 4.47 -12.75 -6.58
C PHE A 44 2.98 -13.04 -6.74
N ARG A 45 2.56 -14.30 -6.67
CA ARG A 45 1.15 -14.68 -6.70
C ARG A 45 0.43 -14.15 -5.47
N SER A 46 1.01 -14.27 -4.28
CA SER A 46 0.44 -13.71 -3.06
C SER A 46 0.50 -12.19 -3.04
N ALA A 47 1.62 -11.59 -3.47
CA ALA A 47 1.76 -10.14 -3.59
C ALA A 47 0.66 -9.56 -4.51
N THR A 48 0.41 -10.19 -5.65
CA THR A 48 -0.61 -9.76 -6.63
C THR A 48 -2.02 -9.69 -6.02
N ARG A 49 -2.36 -10.53 -5.04
CA ARG A 49 -3.69 -10.47 -4.40
C ARG A 49 -3.91 -9.22 -3.55
N ILE A 50 -2.83 -8.57 -3.12
CA ILE A 50 -2.88 -7.33 -2.35
C ILE A 50 -3.06 -6.13 -3.27
N LEU A 51 -2.77 -6.24 -4.57
CA LEU A 51 -3.05 -5.17 -5.52
C LEU A 51 -4.55 -5.04 -5.79
N VAL A 52 -4.95 -3.82 -6.16
CA VAL A 52 -6.27 -3.57 -6.75
C VAL A 52 -6.50 -4.47 -7.98
N PRO A 53 -7.71 -5.01 -8.19
CA PRO A 53 -7.99 -6.01 -9.22
C PRO A 53 -7.51 -5.62 -10.62
N GLU A 54 -7.62 -4.32 -10.96
CA GLU A 54 -7.32 -3.77 -12.26
C GLU A 54 -5.83 -3.90 -12.62
N ARG A 55 -4.92 -3.95 -11.62
CA ARG A 55 -3.46 -4.01 -11.84
C ARG A 55 -2.88 -5.41 -11.78
N ARG A 56 -3.64 -6.38 -11.28
CA ARG A 56 -3.13 -7.73 -10.97
C ARG A 56 -2.52 -8.42 -12.18
N LYS A 57 -3.21 -8.34 -13.32
CA LYS A 57 -2.80 -9.01 -14.56
C LYS A 57 -1.49 -8.43 -15.10
N ASP A 58 -1.38 -7.11 -15.16
CA ASP A 58 -0.21 -6.45 -15.72
C ASP A 58 1.00 -6.61 -14.81
N PHE A 59 0.82 -6.47 -13.50
CA PHE A 59 1.89 -6.73 -12.53
C PHE A 59 2.44 -8.16 -12.66
N GLN A 60 1.56 -9.17 -12.72
CA GLN A 60 1.97 -10.57 -12.89
C GLN A 60 2.67 -10.81 -14.23
N LYS A 61 2.19 -10.20 -15.32
CA LYS A 61 2.80 -10.31 -16.64
C LYS A 61 4.23 -9.76 -16.63
N SER A 62 4.46 -8.61 -16.00
CA SER A 62 5.79 -8.03 -15.89
C SER A 62 6.75 -8.90 -15.10
N ARG A 63 6.30 -9.54 -14.00
CA ARG A 63 7.16 -10.47 -13.23
C ARG A 63 7.71 -11.61 -14.10
N LEU A 64 6.85 -12.14 -14.98
CA LEU A 64 7.23 -13.20 -15.91
C LEU A 64 8.15 -12.67 -17.01
N ALA A 65 7.85 -11.50 -17.58
CA ALA A 65 8.65 -10.89 -18.65
C ALA A 65 10.07 -10.52 -18.18
N LEU A 66 10.20 -10.12 -16.92
CA LEU A 66 11.46 -9.74 -16.28
C LEU A 66 12.15 -10.89 -15.55
N ASN A 67 11.58 -12.11 -15.58
CA ASN A 67 12.14 -13.31 -14.94
C ASN A 67 12.48 -13.08 -13.44
N ASP A 68 11.60 -12.35 -12.75
CA ASP A 68 11.83 -11.87 -11.38
C ASP A 68 11.92 -12.98 -10.33
N ASP A 69 11.37 -14.17 -10.64
CA ASP A 69 11.54 -15.36 -9.81
C ASP A 69 13.02 -15.73 -9.65
N LYS A 70 13.86 -15.42 -10.64
CA LYS A 70 15.30 -15.64 -10.59
C LYS A 70 16.06 -14.35 -10.34
N ASP A 71 15.66 -13.29 -11.04
CA ASP A 71 16.53 -12.15 -11.23
C ASP A 71 16.35 -11.05 -10.19
N LEU A 72 15.16 -10.93 -9.59
CA LEU A 72 14.89 -9.95 -8.55
C LEU A 72 15.03 -10.57 -7.15
N SER A 73 15.76 -9.86 -6.28
CA SER A 73 15.88 -10.19 -4.87
C SER A 73 15.68 -8.92 -4.03
N ILE A 74 14.68 -8.93 -3.16
CA ILE A 74 14.49 -7.87 -2.16
C ILE A 74 15.33 -8.23 -0.93
N THR A 75 16.36 -7.44 -0.63
CA THR A 75 17.36 -7.72 0.40
C THR A 75 16.95 -7.16 1.76
N ASP A 76 16.27 -6.02 1.78
CA ASP A 76 15.75 -5.37 2.99
C ASP A 76 14.50 -4.54 2.68
N TYR A 77 13.66 -4.32 3.70
CA TYR A 77 12.61 -3.31 3.66
C TYR A 77 12.36 -2.75 5.06
N GLU A 78 12.11 -1.45 5.14
CA GLU A 78 11.75 -0.76 6.37
C GLU A 78 10.63 0.24 6.08
N ILE A 79 9.58 0.24 6.91
CA ILE A 79 8.51 1.23 6.84
C ILE A 79 8.98 2.47 7.60
N GLU A 80 9.11 3.59 6.91
CA GLU A 80 9.58 4.86 7.49
C GLU A 80 8.42 5.73 7.97
N ASP A 81 7.34 5.80 7.19
CA ASP A 81 6.18 6.65 7.49
C ASP A 81 4.87 6.06 6.98
N VAL A 82 3.79 6.36 7.68
CA VAL A 82 2.42 5.96 7.33
C VAL A 82 1.47 7.12 7.58
N LYS A 83 0.85 7.62 6.50
CA LYS A 83 -0.17 8.67 6.56
C LYS A 83 -1.51 8.11 6.13
N LEU A 84 -2.49 8.18 7.02
CA LEU A 84 -3.89 7.86 6.71
C LEU A 84 -4.61 9.13 6.26
N SER A 85 -5.43 9.04 5.21
CA SER A 85 -6.31 10.13 4.78
C SER A 85 -7.34 10.47 5.86
N ASP A 86 -7.92 11.66 5.76
CA ASP A 86 -8.93 12.11 6.73
C ASP A 86 -10.19 11.26 6.74
N ASP A 87 -10.58 10.74 5.58
CA ASP A 87 -11.70 9.80 5.43
C ASP A 87 -11.36 8.38 5.92
N GLY A 88 -10.09 8.07 6.19
CA GLY A 88 -9.65 6.77 6.65
C GLY A 88 -9.67 5.65 5.60
N HIS A 89 -9.92 5.98 4.32
CA HIS A 89 -10.05 5.00 3.22
C HIS A 89 -8.83 4.96 2.29
N ARG A 90 -7.86 5.86 2.49
CA ARG A 90 -6.62 5.90 1.74
C ARG A 90 -5.44 6.00 2.70
N ALA A 91 -4.31 5.45 2.29
CA ALA A 91 -3.08 5.59 3.04
C ALA A 91 -1.88 5.69 2.13
N THR A 92 -0.99 6.62 2.46
CA THR A 92 0.34 6.73 1.87
C THR A 92 1.33 6.07 2.81
N VAL A 93 2.10 5.12 2.31
CA VAL A 93 3.16 4.42 3.05
C VAL A 93 4.48 4.72 2.37
N GLN A 94 5.45 5.24 3.13
CA GLN A 94 6.82 5.40 2.68
C GLN A 94 7.68 4.28 3.26
N SER A 95 8.35 3.56 2.38
CA SER A 95 9.22 2.45 2.75
C SER A 95 10.59 2.60 2.11
N ARG A 96 11.66 2.41 2.87
CA ARG A 96 13.00 2.20 2.32
C ARG A 96 13.10 0.75 1.86
N ILE A 97 13.35 0.55 0.57
CA ILE A 97 13.50 -0.80 0.00
C ILE A 97 14.90 -0.97 -0.54
N GLN A 98 15.53 -2.10 -0.23
CA GLN A 98 16.79 -2.52 -0.82
C GLN A 98 16.56 -3.73 -1.70
N TRP A 99 17.12 -3.71 -2.91
CA TRP A 99 16.98 -4.82 -3.85
C TRP A 99 18.19 -4.95 -4.77
N MET A 100 18.35 -6.15 -5.30
CA MET A 100 19.30 -6.48 -6.36
C MET A 100 18.53 -7.05 -7.54
N ARG A 101 19.00 -6.76 -8.76
CA ARG A 101 18.41 -7.29 -9.99
C ARG A 101 19.50 -7.76 -10.94
N LEU A 102 19.50 -9.05 -11.24
CA LEU A 102 20.43 -9.64 -12.20
C LEU A 102 20.24 -9.06 -13.61
N PRO A 103 21.30 -9.04 -14.44
CA PRO A 103 22.66 -9.54 -14.17
C PRO A 103 23.53 -8.60 -13.32
N SER A 104 23.00 -7.45 -12.89
CA SER A 104 23.72 -6.53 -12.02
C SER A 104 23.80 -7.07 -10.59
N ALA A 105 25.03 -7.18 -10.07
CA ALA A 105 25.28 -7.48 -8.66
C ALA A 105 25.24 -6.23 -7.75
N SER A 106 24.89 -5.06 -8.28
CA SER A 106 24.74 -3.84 -7.48
C SER A 106 23.41 -3.84 -6.74
N GLU A 107 23.48 -3.64 -5.43
CA GLU A 107 22.33 -3.33 -4.60
C GLU A 107 21.86 -1.89 -4.87
N ARG A 108 20.54 -1.74 -4.99
CA ARG A 108 19.84 -0.48 -5.13
C ARG A 108 19.04 -0.23 -3.87
N THR A 109 18.93 1.03 -3.48
CA THR A 109 18.10 1.48 -2.37
C THR A 109 17.27 2.67 -2.84
N ALA A 110 15.98 2.69 -2.49
CA ALA A 110 15.10 3.82 -2.76
C ALA A 110 14.05 3.96 -1.67
N ILE A 111 13.55 5.19 -1.50
CA ILE A 111 12.33 5.46 -0.73
C ILE A 111 11.15 5.31 -1.67
N VAL A 112 10.34 4.30 -1.40
CA VAL A 112 9.22 3.88 -2.21
C VAL A 112 7.94 4.42 -1.60
N THR A 113 7.17 5.16 -2.39
CA THR A 113 5.86 5.67 -1.97
C THR A 113 4.78 4.73 -2.47
N SER A 114 4.05 4.12 -1.56
CA SER A 114 2.96 3.18 -1.85
C SER A 114 1.63 3.76 -1.42
N GLU A 115 0.68 3.83 -2.35
CA GLU A 115 -0.68 4.28 -2.09
C GLU A 115 -1.61 3.08 -1.92
N PHE A 116 -2.28 3.03 -0.79
CA PHE A 116 -3.26 2.01 -0.45
C PHE A 116 -4.66 2.58 -0.41
N VAL A 117 -5.63 1.77 -0.82
CA VAL A 117 -7.06 2.09 -0.77
C VAL A 117 -7.82 0.99 -0.05
N PHE A 118 -8.74 1.37 0.84
CA PHE A 118 -9.61 0.45 1.55
C PHE A 118 -10.87 0.22 0.73
N ARG A 119 -11.04 -1.00 0.20
CA ARG A 119 -12.20 -1.42 -0.60
C ARG A 119 -12.70 -2.77 -0.11
N ASP A 120 -14.01 -2.92 -0.01
CA ASP A 120 -14.66 -4.20 0.35
C ASP A 120 -14.10 -4.84 1.64
N GLY A 121 -13.74 -4.02 2.62
CA GLY A 121 -13.19 -4.48 3.89
C GLY A 121 -11.70 -4.85 3.87
N ALA A 122 -10.98 -4.56 2.78
CA ALA A 122 -9.57 -4.88 2.62
C ALA A 122 -8.74 -3.68 2.14
N TRP A 123 -7.52 -3.56 2.67
CA TRP A 123 -6.52 -2.66 2.12
C TRP A 123 -5.90 -3.27 0.86
N LEU A 124 -5.87 -2.48 -0.20
CA LEU A 124 -5.31 -2.87 -1.49
C LEU A 124 -4.28 -1.85 -1.96
N LEU A 125 -3.18 -2.33 -2.52
CA LEU A 125 -2.15 -1.49 -3.14
C LEU A 125 -2.68 -0.95 -4.47
N GLU A 126 -2.85 0.36 -4.55
CA GLU A 126 -3.35 1.08 -5.71
C GLU A 126 -2.22 1.58 -6.60
N SER A 127 -1.12 2.07 -6.04
CA SER A 127 0.06 2.48 -6.82
C SER A 127 1.33 2.40 -6.00
N GLN A 128 2.46 2.39 -6.71
CA GLN A 128 3.78 2.46 -6.13
C GLN A 128 4.68 3.28 -7.05
N ASP A 129 5.32 4.29 -6.49
CA ASP A 129 6.31 5.13 -7.17
C ASP A 129 7.71 4.78 -6.64
N ASP A 130 8.69 4.70 -7.56
CA ASP A 130 10.07 4.22 -7.33
C ASP A 130 10.16 2.71 -6.97
N GLY A 131 11.37 2.24 -6.68
CA GLY A 131 11.66 0.91 -6.20
C GLY A 131 11.81 -0.14 -7.31
N PRO A 132 11.70 -1.43 -6.96
CA PRO A 132 11.92 -2.52 -7.90
C PRO A 132 10.85 -2.65 -9.01
N PHE A 133 9.77 -1.87 -8.92
CA PHE A 133 8.57 -1.92 -9.79
C PHE A 133 8.22 -0.56 -10.40
N GLU A 134 9.18 0.37 -10.42
CA GLU A 134 9.01 1.70 -10.98
C GLU A 134 8.38 1.62 -12.39
N GLY A 135 7.35 2.43 -12.63
CA GLY A 135 6.62 2.49 -13.90
C GLY A 135 5.59 1.37 -14.12
N GLU A 136 5.56 0.34 -13.27
CA GLU A 136 4.62 -0.78 -13.41
C GLU A 136 3.35 -0.63 -12.56
N LEU A 137 3.42 0.19 -11.52
CA LEU A 137 2.30 0.53 -10.64
C LEU A 137 2.06 2.05 -10.59
N PRO A 138 1.93 2.75 -11.74
CA PRO A 138 1.89 4.21 -11.76
C PRO A 138 0.69 4.75 -11.00
N SER A 139 0.89 5.84 -10.25
CA SER A 139 -0.19 6.58 -9.60
C SER A 139 -1.25 7.05 -10.61
N PRO A 140 -2.55 7.10 -10.24
CA PRO A 140 -3.63 7.55 -11.14
C PRO A 140 -3.38 8.95 -11.74
N SER A 141 -2.71 9.83 -10.99
CA SER A 141 -2.30 11.15 -11.47
C SER A 141 -1.26 11.07 -12.59
N THR A 142 -0.29 10.14 -12.50
CA THR A 142 0.74 9.92 -13.52
C THR A 142 0.17 9.39 -14.83
N LEU A 143 -0.88 8.56 -14.76
CA LEU A 143 -1.60 8.05 -15.93
C LEU A 143 -2.36 9.15 -16.70
N ALA A 144 -2.79 10.22 -16.02
CA ALA A 144 -3.49 11.35 -16.64
C ALA A 144 -2.55 12.31 -17.40
N GLU A 145 -1.26 12.28 -17.08
CA GLU A 145 -0.24 13.16 -17.67
C GLU A 145 0.50 12.52 -18.85
N GLN A 146 0.27 11.23 -19.12
CA GLN A 146 0.84 10.55 -20.28
C GLN A 146 0.08 10.97 -21.55
N PRO A 147 0.71 11.68 -22.51
CA PRO A 147 0.08 12.00 -23.77
C PRO A 147 -0.29 10.70 -24.51
N PRO A 148 -1.41 10.67 -25.26
CA PRO A 148 -1.77 9.49 -26.04
C PRO A 148 -0.59 9.13 -26.95
N SER A 149 -0.10 7.89 -26.82
CA SER A 149 0.96 7.39 -27.70
C SER A 149 0.47 7.45 -29.16
N PRO A 150 1.28 7.98 -30.10
CA PRO A 150 0.91 8.12 -31.50
C PRO A 150 0.72 6.76 -32.20
#